data_AF-A0A372RFA1-F1
#
_entry.id   AF-A0A372RFA1-F1
#
_cell.length_a   1.000
_cell.length_b   1.000
_cell.length_c   1.000
_cell.angle_alpha   90.00
_cell.angle_beta   90.00
_cell.angle_gamma   90.00
#
_symmetry.space_group_name_H-M   'P 1'
#
loop_
_entity.id
_entity.type
_entity.pdbx_description
1 polymer ?
#
loop_
_entity_poly.entity_id
_entity_poly.type
_entity_poly.pdbx_seq_one_letter_code
_entity_poly.pdbx_strand_id
1 'polypeptide(L)'
;MITKEINSKSIDSKIITIQHVGLISRWIDKLEITDNIKNLYEFELILRGSRDGFSPKKFHEICNNKSDTITIIKVRDSNEILGGYNPIIWNPTSGHSNTINSFIFSFKNKDNIENFILSRVEDDKNAIYNNPNYGPSFGNCDLVLYGNNSYDQSYCKKPSCYEKLIRETEYFSVEEYEMFQIVKGRSKKDNSDANEVTSHDNNEEQNIKRILKKIVFSREAGIQKELKVREEMKRQKVLRREELERQEQSKRQEELKRQEELKKQEQLKLQKELKMREELERQERERLEELARREELERQELFKERLKLQKELKMREELERQEQLRLQLELQKELERREELERQEQLKWQEELKRQQ
;
A
#
# COMPACT_ATOMS: atom_id res chain seq x y z
N MET A 1 -26.27 18.01 -8.12
CA MET A 1 -26.50 18.65 -9.43
C MET A 1 -25.81 20.01 -9.46
N ILE A 2 -25.26 20.48 -10.58
CA ILE A 2 -25.24 19.89 -11.93
C ILE A 2 -24.04 18.96 -12.09
N THR A 3 -24.29 17.65 -12.14
CA THR A 3 -23.37 16.70 -12.76
C THR A 3 -23.65 16.76 -14.26
N LYS A 4 -22.73 17.32 -15.05
CA LYS A 4 -22.76 17.09 -16.50
C LYS A 4 -22.36 15.63 -16.68
N GLU A 5 -23.27 14.80 -17.17
CA GLU A 5 -23.07 13.35 -17.20
C GLU A 5 -21.84 12.99 -18.03
N ILE A 6 -20.81 12.46 -17.38
CA ILE A 6 -19.79 11.67 -18.06
C ILE A 6 -20.53 10.42 -18.51
N ASN A 7 -20.86 10.38 -19.80
CA ASN A 7 -21.65 9.33 -20.45
C ASN A 7 -21.15 7.95 -19.99
N SER A 8 -21.93 7.25 -19.15
CA SER A 8 -21.41 6.23 -18.25
C SER A 8 -21.24 4.88 -18.92
N LYS A 9 -20.31 4.81 -19.88
CA LYS A 9 -19.68 3.55 -20.29
C LYS A 9 -19.07 2.90 -19.04
N SER A 10 -19.59 1.76 -18.65
CA SER A 10 -18.95 0.86 -17.68
C SER A 10 -17.62 0.40 -18.24
N ILE A 11 -16.53 0.56 -17.49
CA ILE A 11 -15.23 -0.02 -17.87
C ILE A 11 -15.27 -1.54 -17.69
N ASP A 12 -14.76 -2.28 -18.68
CA ASP A 12 -14.47 -3.72 -18.55
C ASP A 12 -13.19 -3.90 -17.71
N SER A 13 -13.31 -3.75 -16.39
CA SER A 13 -12.23 -3.97 -15.43
C SER A 13 -12.71 -4.79 -14.24
N LYS A 14 -11.92 -5.78 -13.84
CA LYS A 14 -12.06 -6.48 -12.56
C LYS A 14 -11.38 -5.71 -11.43
N ILE A 15 -10.28 -5.02 -11.72
CA ILE A 15 -9.43 -4.40 -10.69
C ILE A 15 -9.93 -3.01 -10.29
N ILE A 16 -10.15 -2.11 -11.25
CA ILE A 16 -10.48 -0.70 -10.99
C ILE A 16 -11.95 -0.34 -11.27
N THR A 17 -12.36 0.86 -10.85
CA THR A 17 -13.70 1.42 -11.04
C THR A 17 -13.66 2.67 -11.91
N ILE A 18 -14.81 3.13 -12.41
CA ILE A 18 -14.93 4.37 -13.21
C ILE A 18 -14.37 5.63 -12.50
N GLN A 19 -14.30 5.63 -11.16
CA GLN A 19 -13.68 6.71 -10.39
C GLN A 19 -12.14 6.75 -10.60
N HIS A 20 -11.49 5.58 -10.63
CA HIS A 20 -10.06 5.49 -10.93
C HIS A 20 -9.78 5.94 -12.38
N VAL A 21 -10.64 5.54 -13.33
CA VAL A 21 -10.56 5.94 -14.74
C VAL A 21 -10.56 7.47 -14.87
N GLY A 22 -11.47 8.16 -14.18
CA GLY A 22 -11.54 9.62 -14.17
C GLY A 22 -10.30 10.30 -13.53
N LEU A 23 -9.73 9.69 -12.50
CA LEU A 23 -8.53 10.19 -11.82
C LEU A 23 -7.26 9.97 -12.65
N ILE A 24 -7.07 8.77 -13.21
CA ILE A 24 -5.97 8.43 -14.13
C ILE A 24 -6.04 9.32 -15.39
N SER A 25 -7.24 9.58 -15.92
CA SER A 25 -7.44 10.51 -17.05
C SER A 25 -6.91 11.92 -16.78
N ARG A 26 -7.11 12.44 -15.55
CA ARG A 26 -6.54 13.72 -15.12
C ARG A 26 -5.01 13.67 -15.02
N TRP A 27 -4.45 12.54 -14.57
CA TRP A 27 -3.00 12.36 -14.51
C TRP A 27 -2.33 12.33 -15.90
N ILE A 28 -3.01 11.78 -16.91
CA ILE A 28 -2.59 11.79 -18.33
C ILE A 28 -2.64 13.21 -18.91
N ASP A 29 -3.74 13.95 -18.73
CA ASP A 29 -3.84 15.36 -19.17
C ASP A 29 -2.96 16.33 -18.34
N LYS A 30 -2.26 15.85 -17.30
CA LYS A 30 -1.49 16.64 -16.31
C LYS A 30 -2.31 17.77 -15.64
N LEU A 31 -3.59 17.51 -15.40
CA LEU A 31 -4.55 18.45 -14.79
C LEU A 31 -4.54 18.38 -13.25
N GLU A 32 -4.91 19.48 -12.60
CA GLU A 32 -5.16 19.50 -11.16
C GLU A 32 -6.51 18.85 -10.78
N ILE A 33 -6.72 18.56 -9.49
CA ILE A 33 -7.97 17.99 -8.97
C ILE A 33 -9.15 18.98 -9.12
N THR A 34 -8.86 20.27 -9.27
CA THR A 34 -9.77 21.39 -9.52
C THR A 34 -10.18 21.54 -11.00
N ASP A 35 -9.39 21.00 -11.94
CA ASP A 35 -9.55 21.25 -13.37
C ASP A 35 -10.74 20.49 -13.99
N ASN A 36 -11.41 21.12 -14.94
CA ASN A 36 -12.39 20.45 -15.78
C ASN A 36 -11.67 19.51 -16.77
N ILE A 37 -12.10 18.24 -16.82
CA ILE A 37 -11.56 17.25 -17.76
C ILE A 37 -11.83 17.72 -19.21
N LYS A 38 -10.75 17.92 -19.98
CA LYS A 38 -10.81 18.44 -21.35
C LYS A 38 -10.98 17.34 -22.38
N ASN A 39 -10.34 16.18 -22.15
CA ASN A 39 -10.40 15.02 -23.03
C ASN A 39 -11.20 13.89 -22.36
N LEU A 40 -12.19 13.34 -23.08
CA LEU A 40 -12.78 12.06 -22.69
C LEU A 40 -11.91 10.94 -23.25
N TYR A 41 -11.37 10.13 -22.34
CA TYR A 41 -10.57 8.95 -22.66
C TYR A 41 -11.42 7.69 -22.57
N GLU A 42 -11.30 6.82 -23.56
CA GLU A 42 -11.85 5.47 -23.54
C GLU A 42 -10.72 4.47 -23.26
N PHE A 43 -10.96 3.55 -22.32
CA PHE A 43 -10.00 2.56 -21.83
C PHE A 43 -10.37 1.20 -22.43
N GLU A 44 -9.71 0.83 -23.53
CA GLU A 44 -9.96 -0.42 -24.26
C GLU A 44 -9.15 -1.57 -23.66
N LEU A 45 -9.81 -2.61 -23.12
CA LEU A 45 -9.14 -3.75 -22.46
C LEU A 45 -8.44 -4.66 -23.49
N ILE A 46 -7.15 -4.43 -23.69
CA ILE A 46 -6.32 -5.21 -24.61
C ILE A 46 -5.85 -6.55 -24.00
N LEU A 47 -5.56 -6.60 -22.69
CA LEU A 47 -5.11 -7.83 -22.01
C LEU A 47 -5.74 -7.94 -20.60
N ARG A 48 -6.19 -9.12 -20.20
CA ARG A 48 -6.55 -9.47 -18.81
C ARG A 48 -5.91 -10.82 -18.43
N GLY A 49 -5.20 -10.88 -17.31
CA GLY A 49 -4.44 -12.06 -16.88
C GLY A 49 -5.30 -13.33 -16.77
N SER A 50 -6.46 -13.24 -16.12
CA SER A 50 -7.41 -14.37 -16.04
C SER A 50 -8.15 -14.72 -17.35
N ARG A 51 -7.96 -13.96 -18.43
CA ARG A 51 -8.51 -14.23 -19.77
C ARG A 51 -7.44 -14.79 -20.71
N ASP A 52 -6.27 -14.16 -20.72
CA ASP A 52 -5.24 -14.35 -21.74
C ASP A 52 -4.04 -15.17 -21.24
N GLY A 53 -3.82 -15.19 -19.91
CA GLY A 53 -2.70 -15.84 -19.23
C GLY A 53 -1.64 -14.87 -18.72
N PHE A 54 -0.99 -15.22 -17.61
CA PHE A 54 0.00 -14.38 -16.93
C PHE A 54 1.43 -14.78 -17.30
N SER A 55 1.95 -14.25 -18.42
CA SER A 55 3.36 -14.47 -18.78
C SER A 55 3.95 -13.31 -19.59
N PRO A 56 5.27 -13.05 -19.47
CA PRO A 56 6.02 -12.15 -20.37
C PRO A 56 5.72 -12.39 -21.86
N LYS A 57 5.70 -13.67 -22.27
CA LYS A 57 5.38 -14.07 -23.64
C LYS A 57 4.01 -13.53 -24.09
N LYS A 58 2.97 -13.67 -23.26
CA LYS A 58 1.62 -13.23 -23.62
C LYS A 58 1.47 -11.71 -23.61
N PHE A 59 2.16 -11.04 -22.69
CA PHE A 59 2.30 -9.58 -22.72
C PHE A 59 2.93 -9.12 -24.04
N HIS A 60 4.05 -9.68 -24.46
CA HIS A 60 4.70 -9.32 -25.72
C HIS A 60 3.90 -9.72 -26.98
N GLU A 61 3.10 -10.79 -26.92
CA GLU A 61 2.20 -11.21 -28.01
C GLU A 61 1.10 -10.17 -28.30
N ILE A 62 0.59 -9.48 -27.27
CA ILE A 62 -0.57 -8.58 -27.36
C ILE A 62 -0.19 -7.09 -27.30
N CYS A 63 0.82 -6.73 -26.52
CA CYS A 63 1.13 -5.33 -26.17
C CYS A 63 2.31 -4.73 -26.94
N ASN A 64 3.16 -5.53 -27.59
CA ASN A 64 4.23 -4.99 -28.43
C ASN A 64 3.65 -4.11 -29.56
N ASN A 65 4.35 -3.03 -29.90
CA ASN A 65 3.92 -2.04 -30.90
C ASN A 65 2.67 -1.22 -30.53
N LYS A 66 2.07 -1.39 -29.34
CA LYS A 66 1.02 -0.50 -28.82
C LYS A 66 1.63 0.64 -27.98
N SER A 67 1.13 1.85 -28.19
CA SER A 67 1.38 3.06 -27.39
C SER A 67 0.16 3.41 -26.53
N ASP A 68 0.30 4.45 -25.69
CA ASP A 68 -0.77 5.03 -24.88
C ASP A 68 -1.50 3.94 -24.05
N THR A 69 -0.74 3.19 -23.26
CA THR A 69 -1.24 2.04 -22.48
C THR A 69 -1.19 2.28 -20.98
N ILE A 70 -2.25 1.88 -20.28
CA ILE A 70 -2.31 1.81 -18.82
C ILE A 70 -2.15 0.34 -18.39
N THR A 71 -1.20 0.11 -17.50
CA THR A 71 -1.05 -1.15 -16.75
C THR A 71 -1.77 -1.02 -15.41
N ILE A 72 -2.65 -1.97 -15.09
CA ILE A 72 -3.29 -2.12 -13.77
C ILE A 72 -2.92 -3.50 -13.20
N ILE A 73 -2.49 -3.54 -11.94
CA ILE A 73 -2.00 -4.75 -11.26
C ILE A 73 -2.70 -4.86 -9.90
N LYS A 74 -3.36 -5.99 -9.64
CA LYS A 74 -3.88 -6.37 -8.32
C LYS A 74 -2.83 -7.22 -7.61
N VAL A 75 -2.30 -6.72 -6.49
CA VAL A 75 -1.27 -7.42 -5.72
C VAL A 75 -1.92 -8.48 -4.84
N ARG A 76 -1.43 -9.72 -4.94
CA ARG A 76 -1.97 -10.89 -4.24
C ARG A 76 -1.92 -10.70 -2.72
N ASP A 77 -2.90 -11.29 -2.04
CA ASP A 77 -3.04 -11.32 -0.57
C ASP A 77 -3.12 -9.92 0.07
N SER A 78 -3.50 -8.90 -0.71
CA SER A 78 -3.58 -7.49 -0.30
C SER A 78 -4.75 -6.77 -0.98
N ASN A 79 -5.13 -5.58 -0.50
CA ASN A 79 -6.08 -4.70 -1.19
C ASN A 79 -5.42 -3.69 -2.15
N GLU A 80 -4.11 -3.78 -2.32
CA GLU A 80 -3.30 -2.82 -3.06
C GLU A 80 -3.43 -3.00 -4.58
N ILE A 81 -3.51 -1.87 -5.28
CA ILE A 81 -3.47 -1.80 -6.74
C ILE A 81 -2.24 -1.01 -7.14
N LEU A 82 -1.39 -1.58 -7.98
CA LEU A 82 -0.24 -0.90 -8.61
C LEU A 82 -0.57 -0.60 -10.08
N GLY A 83 0.16 0.31 -10.70
CA GLY A 83 0.03 0.54 -12.12
C GLY A 83 1.01 1.55 -12.70
N GLY A 84 0.93 1.74 -14.01
CA GLY A 84 1.75 2.70 -14.74
C GLY A 84 1.22 3.01 -16.14
N TYR A 85 1.50 4.23 -16.62
CA TYR A 85 1.12 4.72 -17.94
C TYR A 85 2.32 4.76 -18.86
N ASN A 86 2.33 3.92 -19.90
CA ASN A 86 3.31 4.04 -20.98
C ASN A 86 2.70 4.79 -22.19
N PRO A 87 3.06 6.06 -22.42
CA PRO A 87 2.62 6.81 -23.61
C PRO A 87 3.33 6.40 -24.90
N ILE A 88 4.48 5.71 -24.83
CA ILE A 88 5.26 5.29 -26.00
C ILE A 88 5.04 3.80 -26.30
N ILE A 89 5.58 3.35 -27.42
CA ILE A 89 5.47 1.95 -27.86
C ILE A 89 6.23 1.01 -26.91
N TRP A 90 5.60 -0.10 -26.52
CA TRP A 90 6.33 -1.26 -25.98
C TRP A 90 7.17 -1.90 -27.10
N ASN A 91 8.49 -1.88 -26.93
CA ASN A 91 9.45 -2.29 -27.93
C ASN A 91 9.71 -3.82 -27.82
N PRO A 92 9.61 -4.60 -28.91
CA PRO A 92 9.99 -6.02 -28.89
C PRO A 92 11.49 -6.25 -28.63
N THR A 93 12.33 -5.23 -28.81
CA THR A 93 13.78 -5.28 -28.56
C THR A 93 14.08 -4.92 -27.12
N SER A 94 14.99 -5.64 -26.47
CA SER A 94 15.38 -5.31 -25.09
C SER A 94 16.14 -3.99 -25.02
N GLY A 95 15.74 -3.12 -24.08
CA GLY A 95 16.36 -1.82 -23.86
C GLY A 95 15.45 -0.83 -23.13
N HIS A 96 16.05 0.25 -22.65
CA HIS A 96 15.32 1.40 -22.11
C HIS A 96 14.70 2.24 -23.25
N SER A 97 13.71 3.07 -22.93
CA SER A 97 13.08 3.99 -23.88
C SER A 97 12.59 5.27 -23.20
N ASN A 98 12.88 6.41 -23.82
CA ASN A 98 12.78 7.72 -23.17
C ASN A 98 11.34 8.28 -23.15
N THR A 99 10.85 8.74 -21.99
CA THR A 99 9.60 9.53 -21.92
C THR A 99 9.39 10.27 -20.60
N ILE A 100 9.24 11.60 -20.65
CA ILE A 100 8.85 12.47 -19.51
C ILE A 100 7.31 12.51 -19.28
N ASN A 101 6.55 11.71 -20.02
CA ASN A 101 5.08 11.67 -19.95
C ASN A 101 4.54 10.38 -19.32
N SER A 102 5.41 9.44 -18.97
CA SER A 102 5.05 8.28 -18.15
C SER A 102 4.79 8.68 -16.69
N PHE A 103 4.06 7.83 -15.97
CA PHE A 103 3.91 7.87 -14.52
C PHE A 103 3.61 6.46 -13.99
N ILE A 104 4.02 6.16 -12.76
CA ILE A 104 3.62 4.96 -12.01
C ILE A 104 2.80 5.38 -10.79
N PHE A 105 1.98 4.48 -10.28
CA PHE A 105 1.09 4.78 -9.17
C PHE A 105 0.75 3.57 -8.30
N SER A 106 0.25 3.84 -7.10
CA SER A 106 -0.43 2.86 -6.25
C SER A 106 -1.72 3.43 -5.64
N PHE A 107 -2.65 2.54 -5.31
CA PHE A 107 -3.84 2.80 -4.49
C PHE A 107 -3.85 1.80 -3.33
N LYS A 108 -4.04 2.27 -2.09
CA LYS A 108 -4.05 1.38 -0.90
C LYS A 108 -5.31 0.50 -0.80
N ASN A 109 -6.42 0.87 -1.43
CA ASN A 109 -7.62 0.04 -1.59
C ASN A 109 -8.44 0.44 -2.83
N LYS A 110 -9.08 -0.54 -3.47
CA LYS A 110 -10.06 -0.36 -4.56
C LYS A 110 -11.22 0.57 -4.19
N ASP A 111 -11.67 0.57 -2.93
CA ASP A 111 -12.85 1.34 -2.53
C ASP A 111 -12.54 2.81 -2.17
N ASN A 112 -11.26 3.21 -2.17
CA ASN A 112 -10.85 4.57 -1.81
C ASN A 112 -9.78 5.11 -2.78
N ILE A 113 -10.23 5.93 -3.74
CA ILE A 113 -9.38 6.59 -4.73
C ILE A 113 -8.57 7.78 -4.20
N GLU A 114 -8.78 8.23 -2.95
CA GLU A 114 -8.08 9.37 -2.35
C GLU A 114 -6.72 8.95 -1.76
N ASN A 115 -6.62 7.71 -1.28
CA ASN A 115 -5.39 7.12 -0.75
C ASN A 115 -4.51 6.54 -1.86
N PHE A 116 -4.00 7.43 -2.72
CA PHE A 116 -3.12 7.11 -3.85
C PHE A 116 -1.71 7.70 -3.69
N ILE A 117 -0.73 7.06 -4.33
CA ILE A 117 0.57 7.66 -4.63
C ILE A 117 0.67 7.80 -6.15
N LEU A 118 0.85 9.03 -6.64
CA LEU A 118 1.24 9.30 -8.03
C LEU A 118 2.71 9.68 -8.07
N SER A 119 3.47 8.95 -8.89
CA SER A 119 4.91 9.12 -9.10
C SER A 119 5.17 9.35 -10.59
N ARG A 120 5.58 10.57 -10.96
CA ARG A 120 5.95 10.95 -12.32
C ARG A 120 7.44 10.73 -12.59
N VAL A 121 7.82 10.67 -13.85
CA VAL A 121 9.21 10.55 -14.28
C VAL A 121 10.04 11.77 -13.87
N GLU A 122 11.26 11.52 -13.39
CA GLU A 122 12.30 12.49 -13.05
C GLU A 122 13.51 12.37 -14.01
N ASP A 123 14.04 11.15 -14.24
CA ASP A 123 15.00 10.88 -15.34
C ASP A 123 14.27 10.23 -16.53
N ASP A 124 14.15 10.98 -17.62
CA ASP A 124 13.38 10.54 -18.79
C ASP A 124 14.05 9.40 -19.56
N LYS A 125 15.37 9.23 -19.44
CA LYS A 125 16.19 8.30 -20.24
C LYS A 125 15.84 6.83 -20.06
N ASN A 126 15.44 6.46 -18.84
CA ASN A 126 15.22 5.07 -18.44
C ASN A 126 13.77 4.81 -18.03
N ALA A 127 12.85 5.73 -18.36
CA ALA A 127 11.46 5.73 -17.91
C ALA A 127 10.69 4.44 -18.22
N ILE A 128 10.92 3.80 -19.36
CA ILE A 128 10.34 2.51 -19.72
C ILE A 128 11.48 1.51 -19.96
N TYR A 129 11.34 0.29 -19.45
CA TYR A 129 12.25 -0.83 -19.73
C TYR A 129 11.53 -1.92 -20.52
N ASN A 130 12.20 -2.45 -21.55
CA ASN A 130 11.69 -3.56 -22.35
C ASN A 130 12.68 -4.74 -22.25
N ASN A 131 12.17 -5.95 -22.02
CA ASN A 131 12.95 -7.19 -22.03
C ASN A 131 12.03 -8.37 -22.32
N PRO A 132 12.30 -9.23 -23.32
CA PRO A 132 11.42 -10.36 -23.71
C PRO A 132 11.01 -11.33 -22.59
N ASN A 133 11.72 -11.34 -21.46
CA ASN A 133 11.45 -12.18 -20.30
C ASN A 133 10.66 -11.46 -19.18
N TYR A 134 10.24 -10.21 -19.41
CA TYR A 134 9.60 -9.33 -18.42
C TYR A 134 8.17 -8.99 -18.87
N GLY A 135 7.31 -8.65 -17.91
CA GLY A 135 6.04 -7.98 -18.19
C GLY A 135 6.22 -6.45 -18.32
N PRO A 136 5.13 -5.67 -18.20
CA PRO A 136 5.21 -4.21 -18.09
C PRO A 136 6.27 -3.79 -17.07
N SER A 137 7.21 -2.95 -17.50
CA SER A 137 8.36 -2.55 -16.69
C SER A 137 8.66 -1.06 -16.87
N PHE A 138 8.73 -0.36 -15.75
CA PHE A 138 8.85 1.09 -15.64
C PHE A 138 10.07 1.43 -14.79
N GLY A 139 10.90 2.34 -15.30
CA GLY A 139 12.13 2.79 -14.64
C GLY A 139 13.21 1.71 -14.60
N ASN A 140 14.32 2.03 -13.95
CA ASN A 140 15.37 1.06 -13.65
C ASN A 140 15.06 0.38 -12.31
N CYS A 141 14.05 -0.52 -12.33
CA CYS A 141 13.48 -1.27 -11.20
C CYS A 141 12.39 -0.57 -10.37
N ASP A 142 11.94 0.63 -10.76
CA ASP A 142 10.90 1.39 -10.06
C ASP A 142 9.55 0.63 -9.99
N LEU A 143 9.13 -0.04 -11.08
CA LEU A 143 8.04 -1.04 -11.07
C LEU A 143 8.24 -2.07 -12.19
N VAL A 144 8.37 -3.36 -11.84
CA VAL A 144 8.66 -4.46 -12.78
C VAL A 144 7.75 -5.66 -12.50
N LEU A 145 7.06 -6.13 -13.53
CA LEU A 145 6.42 -7.46 -13.54
C LEU A 145 7.41 -8.52 -14.05
N TYR A 146 7.72 -9.52 -13.21
CA TYR A 146 8.65 -10.60 -13.54
C TYR A 146 8.26 -11.93 -12.88
N GLY A 147 8.72 -13.05 -13.44
CA GLY A 147 8.31 -14.40 -13.08
C GLY A 147 7.32 -15.02 -14.08
N ASN A 148 7.33 -16.35 -14.18
CA ASN A 148 6.54 -17.10 -15.16
C ASN A 148 5.23 -17.67 -14.57
N ASN A 149 4.97 -17.50 -13.27
CA ASN A 149 3.80 -18.07 -12.59
C ASN A 149 2.97 -16.97 -11.92
N SER A 150 2.19 -16.24 -12.73
CA SER A 150 1.44 -15.06 -12.29
C SER A 150 2.36 -13.97 -11.70
N TYR A 151 3.45 -13.70 -12.43
CA TYR A 151 4.52 -12.75 -12.10
C TYR A 151 4.90 -12.79 -10.61
N ASP A 152 5.20 -14.00 -10.15
CA ASP A 152 5.52 -14.38 -8.77
C ASP A 152 6.77 -13.69 -8.19
N GLN A 153 7.61 -13.14 -9.07
CA GLN A 153 8.91 -12.53 -8.77
C GLN A 153 8.95 -11.04 -9.16
N SER A 154 7.78 -10.38 -9.16
CA SER A 154 7.66 -8.95 -9.44
C SER A 154 8.27 -8.10 -8.34
N TYR A 155 8.71 -6.90 -8.68
CA TYR A 155 9.29 -5.98 -7.71
C TYR A 155 9.05 -4.49 -8.01
N CYS A 156 9.08 -3.70 -6.94
CA CYS A 156 9.05 -2.24 -6.93
C CYS A 156 10.16 -1.80 -5.97
N LYS A 157 11.28 -1.33 -6.50
CA LYS A 157 12.45 -0.93 -5.69
C LYS A 157 12.45 0.58 -5.45
N LYS A 158 13.44 1.04 -4.68
CA LYS A 158 13.62 2.48 -4.42
C LYS A 158 13.64 3.27 -5.74
N PRO A 159 13.00 4.47 -5.77
CA PRO A 159 12.91 5.29 -6.97
C PRO A 159 14.29 5.55 -7.57
N SER A 160 14.37 5.44 -8.90
CA SER A 160 15.57 5.64 -9.70
C SER A 160 15.33 6.46 -10.97
N CYS A 161 14.09 6.43 -11.48
CA CYS A 161 13.65 7.22 -12.64
C CYS A 161 12.34 7.97 -12.39
N TYR A 162 11.63 7.65 -11.30
CA TYR A 162 10.36 8.27 -10.91
C TYR A 162 10.49 8.94 -9.52
N GLU A 163 9.84 10.08 -9.31
CA GLU A 163 10.02 10.98 -8.15
C GLU A 163 9.75 10.35 -6.75
N LYS A 164 8.96 9.26 -6.67
CA LYS A 164 8.46 8.67 -5.41
C LYS A 164 8.43 7.15 -5.48
N LEU A 165 8.73 6.53 -4.33
CA LEU A 165 8.42 5.12 -4.06
C LEU A 165 6.89 4.94 -3.98
N ILE A 166 6.33 3.99 -4.74
CA ILE A 166 4.89 3.71 -4.74
C ILE A 166 4.47 2.57 -3.79
N ARG A 167 5.42 1.77 -3.30
CA ARG A 167 5.17 0.57 -2.48
C ARG A 167 6.25 0.39 -1.41
N GLU A 168 5.84 0.01 -0.20
CA GLU A 168 6.73 -0.14 0.96
C GLU A 168 7.50 -1.49 0.95
N THR A 169 6.94 -2.55 0.34
CA THR A 169 7.53 -3.90 0.25
C THR A 169 8.10 -4.18 -1.14
N GLU A 170 9.41 -4.46 -1.25
CA GLU A 170 10.08 -4.55 -2.56
C GLU A 170 9.51 -5.62 -3.51
N TYR A 171 9.18 -6.81 -3.01
CA TYR A 171 8.72 -7.95 -3.84
C TYR A 171 7.23 -8.22 -3.69
N PHE A 172 6.60 -8.73 -4.75
CA PHE A 172 5.18 -9.13 -4.74
C PHE A 172 4.86 -10.16 -5.83
N SER A 173 3.71 -10.81 -5.68
CA SER A 173 3.10 -11.66 -6.72
C SER A 173 1.77 -11.07 -7.20
N VAL A 174 1.36 -11.37 -8.42
CA VAL A 174 0.14 -10.83 -9.03
C VAL A 174 -1.05 -11.78 -8.85
N GLU A 175 -2.22 -11.23 -8.56
CA GLU A 175 -3.52 -11.95 -8.49
C GLU A 175 -4.32 -11.76 -9.79
N GLU A 176 -4.38 -10.53 -10.29
CA GLU A 176 -4.95 -10.17 -11.59
C GLU A 176 -4.15 -9.00 -12.18
N TYR A 177 -4.03 -8.94 -13.51
CA TYR A 177 -3.53 -7.73 -14.18
C TYR A 177 -4.34 -7.43 -15.43
N GLU A 178 -4.49 -6.14 -15.73
CA GLU A 178 -5.27 -5.65 -16.86
C GLU A 178 -4.47 -4.56 -17.58
N MET A 179 -4.34 -4.69 -18.90
CA MET A 179 -3.77 -3.68 -19.77
C MET A 179 -4.90 -3.01 -20.55
N PHE A 180 -4.93 -1.67 -20.53
CA PHE A 180 -5.84 -0.86 -21.31
C PHE A 180 -5.08 -0.04 -22.35
N GLN A 181 -5.59 0.07 -23.56
CA GLN A 181 -5.15 1.07 -24.53
C GLN A 181 -6.07 2.30 -24.46
N ILE A 182 -5.48 3.49 -24.56
CA ILE A 182 -6.14 4.76 -24.26
C ILE A 182 -6.49 5.50 -25.54
N VAL A 183 -7.79 5.70 -25.80
CA VAL A 183 -8.31 6.33 -27.02
C VAL A 183 -8.95 7.68 -26.70
N LYS A 184 -8.57 8.73 -27.43
CA LYS A 184 -9.12 10.10 -27.26
C LYS A 184 -10.41 10.30 -28.05
N GLY A 185 -11.51 10.64 -27.36
CA GLY A 185 -12.79 10.98 -27.99
C GLY A 185 -12.75 12.31 -28.73
N ARG A 186 -13.26 12.34 -29.97
CA ARG A 186 -13.35 13.56 -30.80
C ARG A 186 -14.66 14.32 -30.54
N SER A 187 -14.57 15.63 -30.30
CA SER A 187 -15.73 16.53 -30.27
C SER A 187 -16.08 17.03 -31.68
N LYS A 188 -17.38 17.14 -31.98
CA LYS A 188 -17.88 17.72 -33.24
C LYS A 188 -18.01 19.24 -33.14
N LYS A 189 -17.85 19.92 -34.28
CA LYS A 189 -18.22 21.32 -34.52
C LYS A 189 -18.88 21.41 -35.90
N ASP A 190 -19.88 22.27 -36.02
CA ASP A 190 -20.61 22.54 -37.26
C ASP A 190 -20.27 23.95 -37.80
N ASN A 191 -20.36 24.14 -39.13
CA ASN A 191 -20.08 25.40 -39.84
C ASN A 191 -21.30 25.84 -40.67
N SER A 192 -21.50 27.16 -40.83
CA SER A 192 -22.33 27.77 -41.89
C SER A 192 -22.08 29.28 -41.99
N ASP A 193 -22.05 29.84 -43.21
CA ASP A 193 -21.53 31.19 -43.50
C ASP A 193 -22.56 32.24 -44.00
N ALA A 194 -22.25 33.52 -43.72
CA ALA A 194 -22.37 34.76 -44.54
C ALA A 194 -23.69 35.26 -45.22
N ASN A 195 -23.97 36.56 -44.96
CA ASN A 195 -24.29 37.68 -45.88
C ASN A 195 -25.58 37.67 -46.77
N GLU A 196 -26.46 38.70 -46.78
CA GLU A 196 -26.41 40.11 -47.31
C GLU A 196 -26.73 40.26 -48.82
N VAL A 197 -27.36 41.34 -49.38
CA VAL A 197 -28.23 42.46 -48.88
C VAL A 197 -28.80 43.29 -50.08
N THR A 198 -29.84 44.15 -49.87
CA THR A 198 -30.32 45.28 -50.76
C THR A 198 -30.89 44.95 -52.17
N SER A 199 -31.60 45.81 -52.96
CA SER A 199 -32.44 47.06 -52.83
C SER A 199 -33.24 47.28 -54.17
N HIS A 200 -33.82 48.40 -54.66
CA HIS A 200 -33.97 49.85 -54.33
C HIS A 200 -35.12 50.49 -55.19
N ASP A 201 -35.40 51.79 -54.98
CA ASP A 201 -35.87 52.83 -55.95
C ASP A 201 -37.34 52.94 -56.44
N ASN A 202 -37.87 54.14 -56.79
CA ASN A 202 -37.71 55.46 -56.14
C ASN A 202 -38.88 56.45 -56.42
N ASN A 203 -40.16 56.02 -56.44
CA ASN A 203 -41.30 56.97 -56.29
C ASN A 203 -41.47 57.35 -54.80
N GLU A 204 -40.34 57.67 -54.17
CA GLU A 204 -40.14 57.32 -52.77
C GLU A 204 -39.93 58.55 -51.90
N GLU A 205 -38.93 59.40 -52.13
CA GLU A 205 -38.34 60.29 -51.10
C GLU A 205 -39.31 60.95 -50.07
N GLN A 206 -40.49 61.45 -50.45
CA GLN A 206 -41.50 61.96 -49.51
C GLN A 206 -42.31 60.85 -48.79
N ASN A 207 -42.69 59.81 -49.53
CA ASN A 207 -43.30 58.61 -48.97
C ASN A 207 -42.29 57.88 -48.07
N ILE A 208 -41.03 57.74 -48.51
CA ILE A 208 -39.87 57.37 -47.71
C ILE A 208 -39.74 58.25 -46.48
N LYS A 209 -39.85 59.60 -46.54
CA LYS A 209 -39.79 60.43 -45.32
C LYS A 209 -40.92 60.11 -44.33
N ARG A 210 -42.12 59.75 -44.79
CA ARG A 210 -43.22 59.24 -43.92
C ARG A 210 -43.00 57.81 -43.43
N ILE A 211 -42.53 56.92 -44.30
CA ILE A 211 -42.29 55.49 -44.07
C ILE A 211 -41.09 55.33 -43.15
N LEU A 212 -39.94 55.95 -43.42
CA LEU A 212 -38.81 56.13 -42.52
C LEU A 212 -39.26 56.68 -41.16
N LYS A 213 -40.11 57.71 -41.08
CA LYS A 213 -40.54 58.22 -39.77
C LYS A 213 -41.40 57.21 -39.00
N LYS A 214 -42.25 56.42 -39.68
CA LYS A 214 -42.95 55.27 -39.08
C LYS A 214 -42.01 54.11 -38.72
N ILE A 215 -41.02 53.82 -39.56
CA ILE A 215 -40.01 52.77 -39.37
C ILE A 215 -39.13 53.13 -38.18
N VAL A 216 -38.58 54.34 -38.13
CA VAL A 216 -37.79 54.86 -37.00
C VAL A 216 -38.60 54.76 -35.72
N PHE A 217 -39.83 55.27 -35.66
CA PHE A 217 -40.66 55.18 -34.44
C PHE A 217 -41.00 53.73 -34.04
N SER A 218 -41.24 52.84 -35.01
CA SER A 218 -41.46 51.41 -34.77
C SER A 218 -40.18 50.68 -34.35
N ARG A 219 -39.02 51.10 -34.86
CA ARG A 219 -37.68 50.56 -34.58
C ARG A 219 -37.20 51.04 -33.21
N GLU A 220 -37.47 52.28 -32.84
CA GLU A 220 -37.30 52.81 -31.48
C GLU A 220 -38.20 52.07 -30.49
N ALA A 221 -39.48 51.86 -30.80
CA ALA A 221 -40.38 51.06 -29.96
C ALA A 221 -39.94 49.58 -29.87
N GLY A 222 -39.36 49.03 -30.95
CA GLY A 222 -38.72 47.71 -30.98
C GLY A 222 -37.50 47.64 -30.06
N ILE A 223 -36.54 48.56 -30.25
CA ILE A 223 -35.33 48.71 -29.43
C ILE A 223 -35.68 48.89 -27.96
N GLN A 224 -36.71 49.67 -27.62
CA GLN A 224 -37.17 49.84 -26.23
C GLN A 224 -37.74 48.54 -25.65
N LYS A 225 -38.48 47.73 -26.43
CA LYS A 225 -38.91 46.39 -26.01
C LYS A 225 -37.71 45.44 -25.83
N GLU A 226 -36.77 45.42 -26.78
CA GLU A 226 -35.56 44.58 -26.71
C GLU A 226 -34.67 44.96 -25.51
N LEU A 227 -34.48 46.25 -25.24
CA LEU A 227 -33.77 46.74 -24.06
C LEU A 227 -34.44 46.25 -22.77
N LYS A 228 -35.76 46.36 -22.66
CA LYS A 228 -36.52 45.92 -21.49
C LYS A 228 -36.40 44.41 -21.27
N VAL A 229 -36.55 43.60 -22.33
CA VAL A 229 -36.30 42.15 -22.32
C VAL A 229 -34.85 41.83 -21.94
N ARG A 230 -33.88 42.59 -22.46
CA ARG A 230 -32.45 42.40 -22.17
C ARG A 230 -32.09 42.75 -20.72
N GLU A 231 -32.75 43.72 -20.10
CA GLU A 231 -32.62 44.03 -18.67
C GLU A 231 -33.26 42.96 -17.80
N GLU A 232 -34.45 42.47 -18.15
CA GLU A 232 -35.11 41.39 -17.42
C GLU A 232 -34.32 40.08 -17.51
N MET A 233 -33.73 39.79 -18.68
CA MET A 233 -32.80 38.68 -18.87
C MET A 233 -31.48 38.86 -18.08
N LYS A 234 -31.00 40.09 -17.85
CA LYS A 234 -29.89 40.34 -16.92
C LYS A 234 -30.31 40.03 -15.47
N ARG A 235 -31.50 40.48 -15.03
CA ARG A 235 -32.02 40.22 -13.67
C ARG A 235 -32.17 38.71 -13.40
N GLN A 236 -32.75 37.96 -14.34
CA GLN A 236 -32.84 36.50 -14.23
C GLN A 236 -31.47 35.82 -14.17
N LYS A 237 -30.47 36.30 -14.92
CA LYS A 237 -29.09 35.77 -14.86
C LYS A 237 -28.40 36.03 -13.53
N VAL A 238 -28.69 37.15 -12.86
CA VAL A 238 -28.20 37.43 -11.50
C VAL A 238 -28.88 36.51 -10.48
N LEU A 239 -30.21 36.47 -10.44
CA LEU A 239 -30.97 35.60 -9.53
C LEU A 239 -30.56 34.13 -9.62
N ARG A 240 -30.41 33.59 -10.84
CA ARG A 240 -29.98 32.20 -11.07
C ARG A 240 -28.55 31.93 -10.59
N ARG A 241 -27.70 32.96 -10.56
CA ARG A 241 -26.33 32.86 -10.06
C ARG A 241 -26.32 32.85 -8.52
N GLU A 242 -27.06 33.75 -7.88
CA GLU A 242 -27.24 33.78 -6.41
C GLU A 242 -27.89 32.50 -5.87
N GLU A 243 -28.77 31.86 -6.66
CA GLU A 243 -29.35 30.56 -6.34
C GLU A 243 -28.30 29.44 -6.42
N LEU A 244 -27.49 29.41 -7.50
CA LEU A 244 -26.41 28.44 -7.67
C LEU A 244 -25.35 28.57 -6.57
N GLU A 245 -24.94 29.79 -6.24
CA GLU A 245 -23.96 30.09 -5.18
C GLU A 245 -24.50 29.66 -3.80
N ARG A 246 -25.79 29.85 -3.51
CA ARG A 246 -26.45 29.30 -2.30
C ARG A 246 -26.48 27.77 -2.30
N GLN A 247 -26.77 27.12 -3.43
CA GLN A 247 -26.73 25.66 -3.53
C GLN A 247 -25.31 25.11 -3.37
N GLU A 248 -24.27 25.81 -3.83
CA GLU A 248 -22.88 25.43 -3.56
C GLU A 248 -22.51 25.60 -2.08
N GLN A 249 -22.86 26.73 -1.47
CA GLN A 249 -22.58 26.98 -0.06
C GLN A 249 -23.27 25.94 0.85
N SER A 250 -24.50 25.53 0.52
CA SER A 250 -25.20 24.44 1.20
C SER A 250 -24.47 23.09 1.07
N LYS A 251 -24.04 22.70 -0.13
CA LYS A 251 -23.24 21.47 -0.35
C LYS A 251 -21.94 21.48 0.47
N ARG A 252 -21.21 22.60 0.46
CA ARG A 252 -19.96 22.76 1.23
C ARG A 252 -20.20 22.64 2.74
N GLN A 253 -21.35 23.09 3.26
CA GLN A 253 -21.71 22.88 4.68
C GLN A 253 -22.08 21.42 5.00
N GLU A 254 -22.76 20.70 4.10
CA GLU A 254 -23.02 19.26 4.28
C GLU A 254 -21.73 18.43 4.22
N GLU A 255 -20.83 18.77 3.31
CA GLU A 255 -19.51 18.16 3.16
C GLU A 255 -18.63 18.39 4.41
N LEU A 256 -18.59 19.61 4.94
CA LEU A 256 -17.88 19.92 6.18
C LEU A 256 -18.42 19.11 7.37
N LYS A 257 -19.75 19.00 7.51
CA LYS A 257 -20.38 18.18 8.56
C LYS A 257 -20.01 16.70 8.44
N ARG A 258 -19.98 16.15 7.22
CA ARG A 258 -19.53 14.77 6.97
C ARG A 258 -18.06 14.58 7.35
N GLN A 259 -17.19 15.53 7.05
CA GLN A 259 -15.78 15.46 7.47
C GLN A 259 -15.61 15.54 9.00
N GLU A 260 -16.40 16.35 9.70
CA GLU A 260 -16.41 16.38 11.17
C GLU A 260 -16.92 15.07 11.78
N GLU A 261 -17.94 14.47 11.18
CA GLU A 261 -18.50 13.19 11.62
C GLU A 261 -17.52 12.03 11.38
N LEU A 262 -16.84 12.01 10.22
CA LEU A 262 -15.78 11.05 9.92
C LEU A 262 -14.64 11.13 10.95
N LYS A 263 -14.15 12.33 11.24
CA LYS A 263 -13.11 12.57 12.26
C LYS A 263 -13.52 12.09 13.65
N LYS A 264 -14.79 12.25 14.03
CA LYS A 264 -15.34 11.71 15.30
C LYS A 264 -15.36 10.18 15.30
N GLN A 265 -15.68 9.53 14.18
CA GLN A 265 -15.64 8.07 14.04
C GLN A 265 -14.19 7.54 14.11
N GLU A 266 -13.24 8.20 13.45
CA GLU A 266 -11.81 7.86 13.51
C GLU A 266 -11.25 8.02 14.92
N GLN A 267 -11.55 9.14 15.60
CA GLN A 267 -11.14 9.38 16.98
C GLN A 267 -11.71 8.32 17.95
N LEU A 268 -12.98 7.93 17.77
CA LEU A 268 -13.61 6.88 18.55
C LEU A 268 -13.01 5.49 18.27
N LYS A 269 -12.61 5.21 17.01
CA LYS A 269 -11.89 3.97 16.65
C LYS A 269 -10.53 3.93 17.35
N LEU A 270 -9.74 5.00 17.26
CA LEU A 270 -8.43 5.10 17.91
C LEU A 270 -8.52 4.97 19.43
N GLN A 271 -9.53 5.55 20.08
CA GLN A 271 -9.76 5.37 21.52
C GLN A 271 -10.09 3.93 21.92
N LYS A 272 -10.78 3.15 21.07
CA LYS A 272 -11.05 1.72 21.32
C LYS A 272 -9.78 0.89 21.15
N GLU A 273 -8.99 1.20 20.13
CA GLU A 273 -7.73 0.53 19.82
C GLU A 273 -6.68 0.75 20.92
N LEU A 274 -6.55 1.98 21.42
CA LEU A 274 -5.69 2.31 22.57
C LEU A 274 -6.09 1.54 23.83
N LYS A 275 -7.38 1.52 24.19
CA LYS A 275 -7.86 0.76 25.37
C LYS A 275 -7.61 -0.75 25.25
N MET A 276 -7.80 -1.32 24.07
CA MET A 276 -7.53 -2.73 23.81
C MET A 276 -6.04 -3.06 23.98
N ARG A 277 -5.16 -2.14 23.55
CA ARG A 277 -3.72 -2.24 23.73
C ARG A 277 -3.29 -2.08 25.19
N GLU A 278 -3.84 -1.11 25.92
CA GLU A 278 -3.59 -0.94 27.36
C GLU A 278 -3.96 -2.19 28.16
N GLU A 279 -5.07 -2.85 27.82
CA GLU A 279 -5.50 -4.11 28.44
C GLU A 279 -4.61 -5.30 28.06
N LEU A 280 -4.14 -5.39 26.81
CA LEU A 280 -3.16 -6.40 26.39
C LEU A 280 -1.83 -6.23 27.11
N GLU A 281 -1.27 -5.01 27.13
CA GLU A 281 -0.03 -4.70 27.85
C GLU A 281 -0.17 -4.89 29.38
N ARG A 282 -1.39 -4.89 29.94
CA ARG A 282 -1.64 -5.30 31.34
C ARG A 282 -1.53 -6.82 31.48
N GLN A 283 -2.21 -7.60 30.62
CA GLN A 283 -2.17 -9.06 30.65
C GLN A 283 -0.76 -9.61 30.41
N GLU A 284 0.04 -8.98 29.56
CA GLU A 284 1.44 -9.36 29.35
C GLU A 284 2.30 -9.12 30.60
N ARG A 285 2.10 -8.01 31.30
CA ARG A 285 2.79 -7.73 32.58
C ARG A 285 2.38 -8.75 33.66
N GLU A 286 1.10 -9.06 33.79
CA GLU A 286 0.60 -10.09 34.71
C GLU A 286 1.22 -11.47 34.43
N ARG A 287 1.32 -11.88 33.16
CA ARG A 287 1.96 -13.15 32.76
C ARG A 287 3.46 -13.18 33.03
N LEU A 288 4.18 -12.07 32.78
CA LEU A 288 5.61 -11.96 33.06
C LEU A 288 5.90 -12.02 34.57
N GLU A 289 5.04 -11.41 35.39
CA GLU A 289 5.17 -11.51 36.85
C GLU A 289 4.88 -12.94 37.35
N GLU A 290 3.89 -13.63 36.79
CA GLU A 290 3.64 -15.04 37.11
C GLU A 290 4.82 -15.94 36.72
N LEU A 291 5.41 -15.73 35.54
CA LEU A 291 6.60 -16.45 35.09
C LEU A 291 7.80 -16.22 36.02
N ALA A 292 8.06 -14.98 36.41
CA ALA A 292 9.14 -14.64 37.35
C ALA A 292 8.96 -15.32 38.72
N ARG A 293 7.72 -15.38 39.23
CA ARG A 293 7.39 -16.09 40.48
C ARG A 293 7.60 -17.61 40.37
N ARG A 294 7.32 -18.20 39.20
CA ARG A 294 7.60 -19.63 38.91
C ARG A 294 9.12 -19.90 38.86
N GLU A 295 9.88 -19.08 38.15
CA GLU A 295 11.35 -19.18 38.12
C GLU A 295 11.97 -19.04 39.52
N GLU A 296 11.45 -18.14 40.36
CA GLU A 296 11.95 -18.01 41.74
C GLU A 296 11.66 -19.27 42.56
N LEU A 297 10.45 -19.85 42.44
CA LEU A 297 10.09 -21.09 43.11
C LEU A 297 11.02 -22.25 42.70
N GLU A 298 11.25 -22.45 41.40
CA GLU A 298 12.17 -23.47 40.89
C GLU A 298 13.60 -23.28 41.42
N ARG A 299 14.11 -22.05 41.48
CA ARG A 299 15.41 -21.72 42.08
C ARG A 299 15.45 -22.05 43.57
N GLN A 300 14.37 -21.77 44.31
CA GLN A 300 14.27 -22.12 45.74
C GLN A 300 14.19 -23.64 45.97
N GLU A 301 13.52 -24.40 45.10
CA GLU A 301 13.47 -25.87 45.20
C GLU A 301 14.82 -26.52 44.87
N LEU A 302 15.46 -26.10 43.77
CA LEU A 302 16.79 -26.56 43.40
C LEU A 302 17.87 -26.19 44.45
N PHE A 303 17.69 -25.08 45.17
CA PHE A 303 18.52 -24.76 46.34
C PHE A 303 18.29 -25.71 47.52
N LYS A 304 17.03 -26.04 47.85
CA LYS A 304 16.68 -27.02 48.91
C LYS A 304 17.25 -28.41 48.59
N GLU A 305 17.17 -28.84 47.32
CA GLU A 305 17.73 -30.12 46.86
C GLU A 305 19.26 -30.15 46.97
N ARG A 306 19.96 -29.10 46.51
CA ARG A 306 21.41 -28.96 46.70
C ARG A 306 21.81 -29.02 48.18
N LEU A 307 21.05 -28.38 49.07
CA LEU A 307 21.30 -28.42 50.51
C LEU A 307 21.10 -29.84 51.10
N LYS A 308 20.12 -30.60 50.58
CA LYS A 308 19.90 -32.01 50.96
C LYS A 308 21.07 -32.88 50.52
N LEU A 309 21.48 -32.78 49.25
CA LEU A 309 22.64 -33.50 48.70
C LEU A 309 23.93 -33.18 49.46
N GLN A 310 24.19 -31.92 49.83
CA GLN A 310 25.35 -31.57 50.65
C GLN A 310 25.34 -32.21 52.06
N LYS A 311 24.16 -32.42 52.66
CA LYS A 311 24.05 -33.13 53.95
C LYS A 311 24.28 -34.64 53.78
N GLU A 312 23.74 -35.24 52.73
CA GLU A 312 23.94 -36.65 52.41
C GLU A 312 25.41 -36.97 52.06
N LEU A 313 26.09 -36.08 51.33
CA LEU A 313 27.52 -36.19 51.05
C LEU A 313 28.37 -36.13 52.33
N LYS A 314 28.14 -35.13 53.19
CA LYS A 314 28.86 -35.04 54.49
C LYS A 314 28.64 -36.26 55.38
N MET A 315 27.43 -36.82 55.41
CA MET A 315 27.13 -38.04 56.16
C MET A 315 27.89 -39.26 55.60
N ARG A 316 28.07 -39.35 54.27
CA ARG A 316 28.90 -40.39 53.65
C ARG A 316 30.38 -40.22 53.95
N GLU A 317 30.91 -38.99 53.84
CA GLU A 317 32.31 -38.68 54.20
C GLU A 317 32.62 -39.01 55.68
N GLU A 318 31.66 -38.76 56.58
CA GLU A 318 31.81 -39.08 58.00
C GLU A 318 31.76 -40.60 58.25
N LEU A 319 30.84 -41.31 57.60
CA LEU A 319 30.75 -42.77 57.68
C LEU A 319 32.03 -43.45 57.15
N GLU A 320 32.56 -42.99 56.02
CA GLU A 320 33.80 -43.49 55.42
C GLU A 320 35.00 -43.30 56.37
N ARG A 321 35.10 -42.13 57.03
CA ARG A 321 36.13 -41.89 58.06
C ARG A 321 35.97 -42.80 59.28
N GLN A 322 34.75 -43.07 59.72
CA GLN A 322 34.50 -44.02 60.82
C GLN A 322 34.88 -45.46 60.43
N GLU A 323 34.63 -45.86 59.19
CA GLU A 323 35.04 -47.17 58.66
C GLU A 323 36.57 -47.28 58.52
N GLN A 324 37.25 -46.27 57.97
CA GLN A 324 38.71 -46.20 57.89
C GLN A 324 39.35 -46.29 59.29
N LEU A 325 38.84 -45.53 60.27
CA LEU A 325 39.33 -45.56 61.66
C LEU A 325 39.09 -46.92 62.33
N ARG A 326 37.95 -47.56 62.08
CA ARG A 326 37.65 -48.92 62.55
C ARG A 326 38.67 -49.92 62.00
N LEU A 327 38.92 -49.90 60.69
CA LEU A 327 39.88 -50.79 60.04
C LEU A 327 41.31 -50.58 60.57
N GLN A 328 41.70 -49.32 60.80
CA GLN A 328 43.00 -49.00 61.42
C GLN A 328 43.13 -49.58 62.85
N LEU A 329 42.09 -49.47 63.67
CA LEU A 329 42.06 -50.04 65.03
C LEU A 329 42.05 -51.58 65.01
N GLU A 330 41.39 -52.19 64.04
CA GLU A 330 41.35 -53.65 63.86
C GLU A 330 42.72 -54.20 63.46
N LEU A 331 43.43 -53.50 62.54
CA LEU A 331 44.81 -53.78 62.16
C LEU A 331 45.78 -53.61 63.35
N GLN A 332 45.67 -52.51 64.12
CA GLN A 332 46.51 -52.29 65.30
C GLN A 332 46.38 -53.46 66.30
N LYS A 333 45.14 -53.88 66.60
CA LYS A 333 44.87 -55.03 67.47
C LYS A 333 45.39 -56.35 66.91
N GLU A 334 45.60 -56.48 65.60
CA GLU A 334 46.26 -57.65 65.02
C GLU A 334 47.78 -57.59 65.20
N LEU A 335 48.39 -56.42 65.00
CA LEU A 335 49.83 -56.20 65.24
C LEU A 335 50.19 -56.44 66.71
N GLU A 336 49.41 -55.89 67.66
CA GLU A 336 49.59 -56.11 69.10
C GLU A 336 49.54 -57.60 69.47
N ARG A 337 48.61 -58.37 68.88
CA ARG A 337 48.51 -59.83 69.09
C ARG A 337 49.68 -60.59 68.47
N ARG A 338 50.25 -60.12 67.35
CA ARG A 338 51.46 -60.71 66.74
C ARG A 338 52.69 -60.44 67.61
N GLU A 339 52.89 -59.20 68.07
CA GLU A 339 53.97 -58.87 69.01
C GLU A 339 53.89 -59.67 70.32
N GLU A 340 52.69 -59.85 70.88
CA GLU A 340 52.53 -60.65 72.10
C GLU A 340 52.85 -62.13 71.86
N LEU A 341 52.47 -62.68 70.69
CA LEU A 341 52.86 -64.04 70.29
C LEU A 341 54.39 -64.18 70.19
N GLU A 342 55.06 -63.25 69.51
CA GLU A 342 56.53 -63.23 69.40
C GLU A 342 57.21 -63.13 70.76
N ARG A 343 56.70 -62.32 71.69
CA ARG A 343 57.21 -62.23 73.07
C ARG A 343 57.02 -63.54 73.83
N GLN A 344 55.88 -64.22 73.66
CA GLN A 344 55.64 -65.55 74.26
C GLN A 344 56.55 -66.62 73.67
N GLU A 345 56.88 -66.57 72.38
CA GLU A 345 57.84 -67.47 71.75
C GLU A 345 59.27 -67.20 72.23
N GLN A 346 59.70 -65.94 72.34
CA GLN A 346 60.99 -65.58 72.93
C GLN A 346 61.11 -66.04 74.39
N LEU A 347 60.04 -65.94 75.18
CA LEU A 347 60.00 -66.45 76.56
C LEU A 347 60.16 -67.97 76.62
N LYS A 348 59.46 -68.73 75.75
CA LYS A 348 59.62 -70.19 75.64
C LYS A 348 61.07 -70.57 75.29
N TRP A 349 61.68 -69.91 74.30
CA TRP A 349 63.08 -70.12 73.95
C TRP A 349 64.05 -69.84 75.11
N GLN A 350 63.80 -68.81 75.92
CA GLN A 350 64.60 -68.53 77.12
C GLN A 350 64.39 -69.56 78.24
N GLU A 351 63.18 -70.11 78.41
CA GLU A 351 62.93 -71.21 79.33
C GLU A 351 63.60 -72.51 78.89
N GLU A 352 63.57 -72.84 77.60
CA GLU A 352 64.25 -74.02 77.06
C GLU A 352 65.77 -73.93 77.21
N LEU A 353 66.38 -72.77 76.94
CA LEU A 353 67.80 -72.54 77.20
C LEU A 353 68.16 -72.77 78.69
N LYS A 354 67.32 -72.32 79.61
CA LYS A 354 67.51 -72.52 81.07
C LYS A 354 67.29 -73.97 81.53
N ARG A 355 66.72 -74.84 80.69
CA ARG A 355 66.59 -76.29 80.96
C ARG A 355 67.75 -77.11 80.36
N GLN A 356 68.69 -76.46 79.66
CA GLN A 356 69.89 -77.07 79.06
C GLN A 356 71.19 -76.65 79.78
N GLN A 357 71.07 -76.05 80.97
CA GLN A 357 72.15 -75.67 81.89
C GLN A 357 71.93 -76.34 83.26
#